data_AF-A0A183UTZ0-F1
#
_entry.id   AF-A0A183UTZ0-F1
#
_cell.length_a   1.000
_cell.length_b   1.000
_cell.length_c   1.000
_cell.angle_alpha   90.00
_cell.angle_beta   90.00
_cell.angle_gamma   90.00
#
_symmetry.space_group_name_H-M   'P 1'
#
loop_
_entity.id
_entity.type
_entity.pdbx_description
1 polymer ?
#
loop_
_entity_poly.entity_id
_entity_poly.type
_entity_poly.pdbx_seq_one_letter_code
_entity_poly.pdbx_strand_id
1 'polypeptide(L)'
;MLFLKFFAEGSRIEAAFRKYIHRASPRQKEDSYEIIVCHGNIIRYFVCRALQFPPEGWLRMSIGNCSVTWLVIRPNGNASLRCLGDVGHLPQSKITFS
;
A
#
# COMPACT_ATOMS: atom_id res chain seq x y z
N MET A 1 -10.83 21.76 14.98
CA MET A 1 -11.03 21.63 13.51
C MET A 1 -9.97 20.75 12.82
N LEU A 2 -8.67 20.83 13.16
CA LEU A 2 -7.64 19.92 12.61
C LEU A 2 -7.83 18.45 12.99
N PHE A 3 -8.16 18.13 14.24
CA PHE A 3 -8.33 16.75 14.72
C PHE A 3 -9.41 15.97 13.95
N LEU A 4 -10.56 16.59 13.65
CA LEU A 4 -11.64 15.98 12.87
C LEU A 4 -11.20 15.62 11.44
N LYS A 5 -10.35 16.45 10.81
CA LYS A 5 -9.79 16.14 9.48
C LYS A 5 -8.88 14.92 9.53
N PHE A 6 -8.05 14.77 10.55
CA PHE A 6 -7.19 13.58 10.72
C PHE A 6 -8.01 12.29 10.89
N PHE A 7 -9.08 12.32 11.68
CA PHE A 7 -9.96 11.15 11.86
C PHE A 7 -10.78 10.81 10.62
N ALA A 8 -11.29 11.82 9.91
CA ALA A 8 -12.02 11.63 8.66
C ALA A 8 -11.12 11.04 7.57
N GLU A 9 -9.90 11.56 7.44
CA GLU A 9 -8.91 11.04 6.51
C GLU A 9 -8.46 9.62 6.88
N GLY A 10 -8.19 9.35 8.16
CA GLY A 10 -7.90 7.99 8.64
C GLY A 10 -9.01 7.00 8.30
N SER A 11 -10.27 7.40 8.47
CA SER A 11 -11.44 6.59 8.13
C SER A 11 -11.53 6.31 6.63
N ARG A 12 -11.22 7.30 5.79
CA ARG A 12 -11.22 7.16 4.32
C ARG A 12 -10.13 6.20 3.85
N ILE A 13 -8.94 6.26 4.44
CA ILE A 13 -7.81 5.39 4.08
C ILE A 13 -8.10 3.95 4.53
N GLU A 14 -8.61 3.74 5.75
CA GLU A 14 -8.98 2.39 6.22
C GLU A 14 -10.15 1.80 5.40
N ALA A 15 -11.12 2.61 4.98
CA ALA A 15 -12.19 2.17 4.08
C ALA A 15 -11.62 1.72 2.72
N ALA A 16 -10.66 2.47 2.17
CA ALA A 16 -9.96 2.09 0.94
C ALA A 16 -9.15 0.79 1.12
N PHE A 17 -8.45 0.63 2.24
CA PHE A 17 -7.72 -0.60 2.57
C PHE A 17 -8.67 -1.80 2.57
N ARG A 18 -9.80 -1.72 3.28
CA ARG A 18 -10.78 -2.82 3.34
C ARG A 18 -11.41 -3.15 2.00
N LYS A 19 -11.59 -2.13 1.15
CA LYS A 19 -12.21 -2.30 -0.17
C LYS A 19 -11.28 -2.97 -1.18
N TYR A 20 -9.99 -2.61 -1.19
CA TYR A 20 -9.06 -3.04 -2.23
C TYR A 20 -8.04 -4.09 -1.77
N ILE A 21 -7.75 -4.16 -0.47
CA ILE A 21 -6.74 -5.08 0.09
C ILE A 21 -7.45 -6.11 0.95
N HIS A 22 -7.88 -7.20 0.32
CA HIS A 22 -8.52 -8.32 1.00
C HIS A 22 -8.16 -9.65 0.33
N ARG A 23 -8.41 -10.76 1.03
CA ARG A 23 -8.27 -12.09 0.44
C ARG A 23 -9.21 -12.26 -0.75
N ALA A 24 -8.79 -13.05 -1.73
CA ALA A 24 -9.61 -13.40 -2.89
C ALA A 24 -10.97 -13.99 -2.45
N SER A 25 -12.01 -13.72 -3.26
CA SER A 25 -13.31 -14.36 -3.09
C SER A 25 -13.18 -15.87 -3.32
N PRO A 26 -13.88 -16.74 -2.58
CA PRO A 26 -13.90 -18.19 -2.86
C PRO A 26 -14.38 -18.54 -4.28
N ARG A 27 -15.03 -17.61 -4.98
CA ARG A 27 -15.48 -17.79 -6.37
C ARG A 27 -14.41 -17.47 -7.42
N GLN A 28 -13.34 -16.78 -7.04
CA GLN A 28 -12.23 -16.46 -7.93
C GLN A 28 -11.41 -17.72 -8.21
N LYS A 29 -11.23 -18.05 -9.49
CA LYS A 29 -10.58 -19.31 -9.94
C LYS A 29 -9.13 -19.13 -10.40
N GLU A 30 -8.73 -17.89 -10.67
CA GLU A 30 -7.42 -17.54 -11.22
C GLU A 30 -6.82 -16.38 -10.43
N ASP A 31 -5.49 -16.24 -10.50
CA ASP A 31 -4.80 -15.13 -9.87
C ASP A 31 -5.21 -13.80 -10.51
N SER A 32 -5.47 -12.78 -9.68
CA SER A 32 -5.71 -11.41 -10.13
C SER A 32 -4.47 -10.55 -9.96
N TYR A 33 -4.31 -9.58 -10.86
CA TYR A 33 -3.26 -8.57 -10.80
C TYR A 33 -3.92 -7.20 -10.79
N GLU A 34 -3.80 -6.48 -9.67
CA GLU A 34 -4.46 -5.20 -9.45
C GLU A 34 -3.43 -4.08 -9.32
N ILE A 35 -3.62 -2.99 -10.07
CA ILE A 35 -2.76 -1.80 -10.03
C ILE A 35 -3.52 -0.69 -9.32
N ILE A 36 -2.93 -0.15 -8.24
CA ILE A 36 -3.46 0.98 -7.49
C ILE A 36 -2.47 2.14 -7.60
N VAL A 37 -2.88 3.21 -8.27
CA VAL A 37 -2.09 4.45 -8.35
C VAL A 37 -2.58 5.40 -7.25
N CYS A 38 -1.71 5.72 -6.30
CA CYS A 38 -2.04 6.58 -5.16
C CYS A 38 -0.78 7.27 -4.59
N HIS A 39 -0.92 7.90 -3.42
CA HIS A 39 0.14 8.68 -2.79
C HIS A 39 0.96 7.85 -1.79
N GLY A 40 2.21 8.27 -1.53
CA GLY A 40 3.14 7.55 -0.65
C GLY A 40 2.59 7.22 0.74
N ASN A 41 1.86 8.14 1.39
CA ASN A 41 1.26 7.87 2.71
C ASN A 41 0.19 6.76 2.67
N ILE A 42 -0.55 6.65 1.58
CA ILE A 42 -1.55 5.59 1.40
C ILE A 42 -0.86 4.25 1.22
N ILE A 43 0.20 4.20 0.40
CA ILE A 43 1.00 2.98 0.18
C ILE A 43 1.61 2.50 1.50
N ARG A 44 2.26 3.39 2.26
CA ARG A 44 2.85 3.08 3.57
C ARG A 44 1.81 2.51 4.54
N TYR A 45 0.63 3.13 4.58
CA TYR A 45 -0.47 2.66 5.41
C TYR A 45 -0.94 1.27 5.00
N PHE A 46 -1.18 1.03 3.71
CA PHE A 46 -1.59 -0.28 3.20
C PHE A 46 -0.57 -1.37 3.51
N VAL A 47 0.72 -1.08 3.34
CA VAL A 47 1.80 -2.03 3.67
C VAL A 47 1.79 -2.36 5.15
N CYS A 48 1.75 -1.36 6.04
CA CYS A 48 1.72 -1.60 7.48
C CYS A 48 0.48 -2.40 7.90
N ARG A 49 -0.70 -2.04 7.38
CA ARG A 49 -1.96 -2.73 7.69
C ARG A 49 -1.98 -4.16 7.17
N ALA A 50 -1.54 -4.42 5.95
CA ALA A 50 -1.52 -5.75 5.35
C ALA A 50 -0.55 -6.70 6.04
N LEU A 51 0.64 -6.21 6.41
CA LEU A 51 1.68 -6.99 7.08
C LEU A 51 1.56 -6.97 8.62
N GLN A 52 0.54 -6.30 9.15
CA GLN A 52 0.30 -6.17 10.58
C GLN A 52 1.48 -5.51 11.33
N PHE A 53 2.19 -4.61 10.67
CA PHE A 53 3.21 -3.80 11.31
C PHE A 53 2.61 -2.69 12.17
N PRO A 54 3.33 -2.25 13.22
CA PRO A 54 2.90 -1.12 14.03
C PRO A 54 2.69 0.14 13.16
N PRO A 55 1.58 0.88 13.34
CA PRO A 55 1.23 2.01 12.48
C PRO A 55 2.28 3.12 12.51
N GLU A 56 3.04 3.25 13.59
CA GLU A 56 4.15 4.20 13.74
C GLU A 56 5.30 3.91 12.75
N GLY A 57 5.38 2.69 12.24
CA GLY A 57 6.38 2.25 11.27
C GLY A 57 6.24 2.90 9.89
N TRP A 58 5.06 3.45 9.55
CA TRP A 58 4.78 3.98 8.22
C TRP A 58 5.74 5.10 7.77
N LEU A 59 6.16 5.98 8.68
CA LEU A 59 7.09 7.08 8.39
C LEU A 59 8.54 6.61 8.22
N ARG A 60 8.86 5.35 8.55
CA ARG A 60 10.19 4.77 8.39
C ARG A 60 10.45 4.24 6.98
N MET A 61 9.44 4.31 6.10
CA MET A 61 9.50 3.79 4.74
C MET A 61 9.66 4.95 3.74
N SER A 62 10.80 5.06 3.09
CA SER A 62 10.99 5.99 1.96
C SER A 62 10.43 5.38 0.68
N ILE A 63 9.64 6.15 -0.08
CA ILE A 63 9.00 5.71 -1.32
C ILE A 63 9.20 6.82 -2.35
N GLY A 64 9.83 6.48 -3.49
CA GLY A 64 10.08 7.43 -4.58
C GLY A 64 8.84 7.71 -5.44
N ASN A 65 8.86 8.82 -6.16
CA ASN A 65 7.86 9.12 -7.17
C ASN A 65 7.90 8.06 -8.28
N CYS A 66 6.72 7.67 -8.76
CA CYS A 66 6.53 6.58 -9.73
C CYS A 66 7.12 5.23 -9.30
N SER A 67 7.39 5.03 -8.01
CA SER A 67 7.89 3.76 -7.53
C SER A 67 6.82 2.67 -7.52
N VAL A 68 7.26 1.42 -7.64
CA VAL A 68 6.40 0.23 -7.60
C VAL A 68 6.49 -0.42 -6.23
N THR A 69 5.34 -0.74 -5.64
CA THR A 69 5.24 -1.53 -4.41
C THR A 69 4.36 -2.73 -4.70
N TRP A 70 4.88 -3.94 -4.47
CA TRP A 70 4.21 -5.18 -4.83
C TRP A 70 3.85 -5.97 -3.58
N LEU A 71 2.56 -5.97 -3.26
CA LEU A 71 1.95 -6.77 -2.21
C LEU A 71 1.24 -7.99 -2.82
N VAL A 72 1.42 -9.17 -2.21
CA VAL A 72 0.75 -10.41 -2.61
C VAL A 72 -0.14 -10.88 -1.47
N ILE A 73 -1.42 -11.08 -1.73
CA ILE A 73 -2.40 -11.62 -0.79
C ILE A 73 -2.81 -13.02 -1.24
N ARG A 74 -2.52 -14.03 -0.42
CA ARG A 74 -2.92 -15.42 -0.70
C ARG A 74 -4.36 -15.69 -0.27
N PRO A 75 -5.05 -16.71 -0.85
CA PRO A 75 -6.41 -17.07 -0.47
C PRO A 75 -6.59 -17.42 1.01
N ASN A 76 -5.54 -17.93 1.66
CA ASN A 76 -5.53 -18.23 3.10
C ASN A 76 -5.39 -16.99 3.99
N GLY A 77 -5.27 -15.79 3.42
CA GLY A 77 -5.10 -14.53 4.14
C GLY A 77 -3.64 -14.12 4.39
N ASN A 78 -2.66 -14.96 4.04
CA ASN A 78 -1.26 -14.58 4.20
C ASN A 78 -0.89 -13.46 3.22
N ALA A 79 -0.36 -12.37 3.75
CA ALA A 79 0.19 -11.26 2.98
C ALA A 79 1.73 -11.36 2.91
N SER A 80 2.31 -11.01 1.77
CA SER A 80 3.77 -10.89 1.61
C SER A 80 4.12 -9.72 0.72
N LEU A 81 5.21 -9.01 1.02
CA LEU A 81 5.70 -7.88 0.26
C LEU A 81 6.89 -8.32 -0.59
N ARG A 82 6.79 -8.17 -1.90
CA ARG A 82 7.85 -8.53 -2.85
C ARG A 82 8.85 -7.39 -3.06
N CYS A 83 8.36 -6.17 -3.16
CA CYS A 83 9.16 -4.96 -3.20
C CYS A 83 8.39 -3.78 -2.59
N LEU A 84 9.13 -2.79 -2.11
CA LEU A 84 8.62 -1.54 -1.55
C LEU A 84 9.36 -0.37 -2.17
N GLY A 85 8.62 0.54 -2.80
CA GLY A 85 9.20 1.76 -3.35
C GLY A 85 10.27 1.51 -4.44
N ASP A 86 10.12 0.47 -5.25
CA ASP A 86 11.07 0.12 -6.31
C ASP A 86 11.08 1.18 -7.42
N VAL A 87 12.25 1.79 -7.61
CA VAL A 87 12.56 2.80 -8.63
C VAL A 87 13.63 2.32 -9.61
N GLY A 88 14.01 1.05 -9.58
CA GLY A 88 15.11 0.51 -10.40
C GLY A 88 14.85 0.56 -11.91
N HIS A 89 13.59 0.70 -12.31
CA HIS A 89 13.20 0.91 -13.71
C HIS A 89 13.39 2.35 -14.20
N LEU A 90 13.67 3.30 -13.30
CA LEU A 90 13.87 4.71 -13.63
C LEU A 90 15.37 5.00 -13.85
N PRO A 91 15.72 5.88 -14.81
CA PRO A 91 17.07 6.43 -14.89
C PRO A 91 17.42 7.16 -13.59
N GLN A 92 18.66 7.02 -13.11
CA GLN A 92 19.09 7.59 -11.83
C GLN A 92 18.85 9.11 -11.72
N SER A 93 18.99 9.84 -12.83
CA SER A 93 18.75 11.29 -12.90
C SER A 93 17.28 11.71 -12.79
N LYS A 94 16.35 10.74 -12.77
CA LYS A 94 14.90 10.97 -12.71
C LYS A 94 14.27 10.51 -11.39
N ILE A 95 15.06 9.97 -10.46
CA ILE A 95 14.56 9.52 -9.16
C ILE A 95 14.34 10.73 -8.24
N THR A 96 13.09 10.92 -7.77
CA THR A 96 12.68 12.00 -6.86
C THR A 96 11.75 11.47 -5.76
N PHE A 97 11.56 12.20 -4.65
CA PHE A 97 10.82 11.73 -3.46
C PHE A 97 9.77 12.72 -2.92
N SER A 98 9.58 13.87 -3.58
CA SER A 98 8.75 14.99 -3.13
C SER A 98 7.56 15.21 -4.05
#